data_AF-A0A0C4Y737-F1
#
_entry.id   AF-A0A0C4Y737-F1
#
_cell.length_a   1.000
_cell.length_b   1.000
_cell.length_c   1.000
_cell.angle_alpha   90.00
_cell.angle_beta   90.00
_cell.angle_gamma   90.00
#
_symmetry.space_group_name_H-M   'P 1'
#
loop_
_entity.id
_entity.type
_entity.pdbx_description
1 polymer ?
#
loop_
_entity_poly.entity_id
_entity_poly.type
_entity_poly.pdbx_seq_one_letter_code
_entity_poly.pdbx_strand_id
1 'polypeptide(L)'
;MKHLECFNDGIKLALHADAVKDGTGTLVANPLVTLRLLDKDGNILYEFQGSFDPAALDDYGQSLYLPDVVSNQTDAVVVTVGVGASIPPDSDAYGRDASNLNKWATSAVLAYFSEGGTGYATADYASAISRLKRTEYDYGYIASGGSQSIALLSQLAQLAFDTNRPFKYDVPGTLTPDAAAAWIAQLNLDSHYCHAFWAPLKSDDPLGLNGKSVIGTSTFNIARACARNAQTNAKGFAPKNFPIAGKEWPLDRTGIIQIYTPDETGQELSDLATAKINPVLFQVYNGGGRYVFTDSLTNAKTAVSMKKLISVAEMSATMDDWITRFGKEAIQLPIEVTIKKMNDFLKKLFEDAQSSGWIIPSVDLAGAAAKYLVQRSEIKPADNVVVTYSLRYDGTTRQITVTQTLSR
;
A
#
# COMPACT_ATOMS: atom_id res chain seq x y z
N MET A 1 -22.56 -16.47 13.86
CA MET A 1 -21.20 -15.95 14.06
C MET A 1 -20.55 -15.75 12.69
N LYS A 2 -19.83 -14.65 12.50
CA LYS A 2 -19.05 -14.35 11.29
C LYS A 2 -17.59 -14.13 11.69
N HIS A 3 -16.69 -14.88 11.09
CA HIS A 3 -15.25 -14.70 11.23
C HIS A 3 -14.73 -13.90 10.02
N LEU A 4 -14.00 -12.81 10.25
CA LEU A 4 -13.52 -11.91 9.20
C LEU A 4 -12.07 -12.18 8.78
N GLU A 5 -11.32 -12.98 9.54
CA GLU A 5 -10.00 -13.45 9.12
C GLU A 5 -10.10 -14.69 8.23
N CYS A 6 -9.05 -14.95 7.45
CA CYS A 6 -9.01 -16.03 6.46
C CYS A 6 -8.35 -17.31 7.03
N PHE A 7 -9.13 -18.19 7.66
CA PHE A 7 -8.70 -19.57 7.97
C PHE A 7 -9.31 -20.55 6.97
N ASN A 8 -8.54 -20.90 5.94
CA ASN A 8 -8.99 -21.79 4.85
C ASN A 8 -9.36 -23.20 5.35
N ASP A 9 -8.71 -23.66 6.42
CA ASP A 9 -8.94 -24.98 7.01
C ASP A 9 -10.23 -25.07 7.86
N GLY A 10 -10.95 -23.95 8.02
CA GLY A 10 -12.16 -23.85 8.85
C GLY A 10 -11.87 -23.67 10.35
N ILE A 11 -12.94 -23.44 11.12
CA ILE A 11 -12.88 -23.22 12.58
C ILE A 11 -13.91 -24.09 13.31
N LYS A 12 -13.70 -24.34 14.61
CA LYS A 12 -14.68 -24.95 15.49
C LYS A 12 -15.12 -23.93 16.54
N LEU A 13 -16.36 -24.04 16.99
CA LEU A 13 -16.90 -23.24 18.09
C LEU A 13 -17.10 -24.14 19.29
N ALA A 14 -16.57 -23.75 20.44
CA ALA A 14 -16.80 -24.44 21.70
C ALA A 14 -17.49 -23.50 22.68
N LEU A 15 -18.61 -23.95 23.25
CA LEU A 15 -19.40 -23.21 24.22
C LEU A 15 -19.44 -23.94 25.56
N HIS A 16 -19.34 -23.18 26.63
CA HIS A 16 -19.44 -23.65 28.01
C HIS A 16 -20.25 -22.68 28.87
N ALA A 17 -21.02 -23.19 29.82
CA ALA A 17 -21.61 -22.43 30.91
C ALA A 17 -21.35 -23.12 32.24
N ASP A 18 -20.99 -22.34 33.26
CA ASP A 18 -20.84 -22.85 34.61
C ASP A 18 -22.18 -23.28 35.22
N ALA A 19 -22.13 -24.27 36.11
CA ALA A 19 -23.31 -24.73 36.82
C ALA A 19 -23.79 -23.70 37.85
N VAL A 20 -25.04 -23.26 37.74
CA VAL A 20 -25.68 -22.31 38.65
C VAL A 20 -26.85 -22.99 39.34
N LYS A 21 -26.97 -22.80 40.66
CA LYS A 21 -28.09 -23.31 41.46
C LYS A 21 -28.98 -22.16 41.92
N ASP A 22 -30.28 -22.41 41.98
CA ASP A 22 -31.22 -21.50 42.64
C ASP A 22 -31.07 -21.54 44.17
N GLY A 23 -31.81 -20.66 44.87
CA GLY A 23 -31.84 -20.60 46.34
C GLY A 23 -32.36 -21.86 47.04
N THR A 24 -32.85 -22.85 46.29
CA THR A 24 -33.30 -24.16 46.80
C THR A 24 -32.28 -25.28 46.51
N GLY A 25 -31.17 -24.97 45.82
CA GLY A 25 -30.12 -25.91 45.48
C GLY A 25 -30.32 -26.66 44.16
N THR A 26 -31.35 -26.29 43.38
CA THR A 26 -31.67 -26.91 42.08
C THR A 26 -30.89 -26.23 40.96
N LEU A 27 -30.36 -27.00 40.00
CA LEU A 27 -29.63 -26.44 38.86
C LEU A 27 -30.58 -25.68 37.92
N VAL A 28 -30.17 -24.48 37.50
CA VAL A 28 -30.95 -23.58 36.63
C VAL A 28 -30.16 -23.19 35.39
N ALA A 29 -30.88 -22.76 34.34
CA ALA A 29 -30.26 -22.29 33.11
C ALA A 29 -29.35 -21.09 33.38
N ASN A 30 -28.16 -21.09 32.77
CA ASN A 30 -27.18 -20.03 32.94
C ASN A 30 -27.10 -19.18 31.66
N PRO A 31 -27.35 -17.85 31.74
CA PRO A 31 -27.14 -16.95 30.62
C PRO A 31 -25.65 -16.57 30.43
N LEU A 32 -24.80 -16.76 31.44
CA LEU A 32 -23.36 -16.54 31.36
C LEU A 32 -22.66 -17.71 30.68
N VAL A 33 -21.82 -17.38 29.69
CA VAL A 33 -21.16 -18.35 28.84
C VAL A 33 -19.72 -17.97 28.54
N THR A 34 -18.91 -18.99 28.32
CA THR A 34 -17.59 -18.88 27.70
C THR A 34 -17.65 -19.43 26.28
N LEU A 35 -17.37 -18.58 25.29
CA LEU A 35 -17.27 -18.91 23.88
C LEU A 35 -15.81 -19.00 23.48
N ARG A 36 -15.40 -20.13 22.91
CA ARG A 36 -14.09 -20.34 22.30
C ARG A 36 -14.21 -20.54 20.79
N LEU A 37 -13.31 -19.90 20.07
CA LEU A 37 -13.04 -20.20 18.66
C LEU A 37 -11.76 -21.01 18.59
N LEU A 38 -11.82 -22.16 17.93
CA LEU A 38 -10.71 -23.08 17.78
C LEU A 38 -10.35 -23.21 16.29
N ASP A 39 -9.09 -23.48 15.99
CA ASP A 39 -8.69 -23.93 14.66
C ASP A 39 -9.19 -25.37 14.39
N LYS A 40 -8.95 -25.88 13.18
CA LYS A 40 -9.31 -27.26 12.80
C LYS A 40 -8.66 -28.33 13.68
N ASP A 41 -7.49 -28.06 14.24
CA ASP A 41 -6.70 -28.98 15.04
C ASP A 41 -7.03 -28.88 16.55
N GLY A 42 -7.86 -27.91 16.94
CA GLY A 42 -8.36 -27.71 18.31
C GLY A 42 -7.61 -26.66 19.12
N ASN A 43 -6.68 -25.89 18.54
CA ASN A 43 -5.99 -24.81 19.24
C ASN A 43 -6.90 -23.60 19.40
N ILE A 44 -6.84 -22.96 20.57
CA ILE A 44 -7.65 -21.77 20.89
C ILE A 44 -7.12 -20.57 20.11
N LEU A 45 -7.99 -19.98 19.30
CA LEU A 45 -7.76 -18.72 18.58
C LEU A 45 -8.26 -17.53 19.41
N TYR A 46 -9.50 -17.61 19.88
CA TYR A 46 -10.14 -16.60 20.71
C TYR A 46 -10.94 -17.24 21.83
N GLU A 47 -11.00 -16.57 22.97
CA GLU A 47 -11.84 -16.93 24.11
C GLU A 47 -12.55 -15.67 24.62
N PHE A 48 -13.86 -15.74 24.74
CA PHE A 48 -14.71 -14.65 25.22
C PHE A 48 -15.59 -15.16 26.35
N GLN A 49 -15.76 -14.36 27.40
CA GLN A 49 -16.70 -14.62 28.47
C GLN A 49 -17.75 -13.50 28.49
N GLY A 50 -19.02 -13.86 28.44
CA GLY A 50 -20.11 -12.89 28.40
C GLY A 50 -21.46 -13.53 28.71
N SER A 51 -22.53 -12.80 28.44
CA SER A 51 -23.91 -13.19 28.71
C SER A 51 -24.72 -13.22 27.43
N PHE A 52 -25.70 -14.12 27.36
CA PHE A 52 -26.74 -14.09 26.33
C PHE A 52 -27.84 -13.04 26.60
N ASP A 53 -27.89 -12.49 27.81
CA ASP A 53 -28.84 -11.43 28.19
C ASP A 53 -28.33 -10.04 27.74
N PRO A 54 -29.07 -9.32 26.87
CA PRO A 54 -28.71 -7.95 26.46
C PRO A 54 -28.66 -6.92 27.58
N ALA A 55 -29.32 -7.18 28.72
CA ALA A 55 -29.33 -6.28 29.86
C ALA A 55 -28.26 -6.60 30.92
N ALA A 56 -27.45 -7.64 30.69
CA ALA A 56 -26.42 -8.04 31.65
C ALA A 56 -25.30 -7.00 31.72
N LEU A 57 -24.93 -6.63 32.95
CA LEU A 57 -23.83 -5.72 33.25
C LEU A 57 -22.77 -6.43 34.09
N ASP A 58 -21.51 -6.01 33.96
CA ASP A 58 -20.41 -6.45 34.82
C ASP A 58 -20.34 -5.63 36.13
N ASP A 59 -19.38 -5.97 36.99
CA ASP A 59 -19.15 -5.32 38.29
C ASP A 59 -18.76 -3.82 38.16
N TYR A 60 -18.39 -3.36 36.97
CA TYR A 60 -18.04 -1.99 36.65
C TYR A 60 -19.16 -1.24 35.89
N GLY A 61 -20.31 -1.88 35.67
CA GLY A 61 -21.47 -1.32 34.97
C GLY A 61 -21.34 -1.30 33.44
N GLN A 62 -20.40 -2.07 32.87
CA GLN A 62 -20.24 -2.24 31.43
C GLN A 62 -21.09 -3.41 30.91
N SER A 63 -21.47 -3.37 29.64
CA SER A 63 -22.27 -4.44 29.02
C SER A 63 -21.51 -5.77 29.04
N LEU A 64 -22.13 -6.78 29.63
CA LEU A 64 -21.66 -8.16 29.60
C LEU A 64 -22.30 -8.94 28.44
N TYR A 65 -23.14 -8.30 27.63
CA TYR A 65 -23.76 -8.95 26.48
C TYR A 65 -22.69 -9.44 25.49
N LEU A 66 -22.71 -10.74 25.15
CA LEU A 66 -21.62 -11.40 24.43
C LEU A 66 -21.22 -10.71 23.11
N PRO A 67 -22.16 -10.25 22.25
CA PRO A 67 -21.81 -9.44 21.08
C PRO A 67 -21.03 -8.17 21.40
N ASP A 68 -21.40 -7.46 22.47
CA ASP A 68 -20.74 -6.22 22.88
C ASP A 68 -19.33 -6.53 23.40
N VAL A 69 -19.19 -7.57 24.25
CA VAL A 69 -17.89 -8.02 24.77
C VAL A 69 -16.95 -8.42 23.63
N VAL A 70 -17.43 -9.18 22.65
CA VAL A 70 -16.62 -9.58 21.48
C VAL A 70 -16.21 -8.34 20.69
N SER A 71 -17.14 -7.43 20.41
CA SER A 71 -16.86 -6.22 19.62
C SER A 71 -15.87 -5.27 20.31
N ASN A 72 -15.84 -5.23 21.65
CA ASN A 72 -14.88 -4.44 22.42
C ASN A 72 -13.48 -5.05 22.40
N GLN A 73 -13.36 -6.36 22.20
CA GLN A 73 -12.08 -7.05 22.20
C GLN A 73 -11.48 -7.21 20.81
N THR A 74 -12.31 -7.40 19.78
CA THR A 74 -11.83 -7.62 18.41
C THR A 74 -12.85 -7.25 17.34
N ASP A 75 -12.35 -6.69 16.24
CA ASP A 75 -13.12 -6.48 15.01
C ASP A 75 -13.17 -7.74 14.12
N ALA A 76 -12.37 -8.76 14.44
CA ALA A 76 -12.20 -9.96 13.61
C ALA A 76 -13.39 -10.93 13.68
N VAL A 77 -14.21 -10.83 14.73
CA VAL A 77 -15.29 -11.78 15.02
C VAL A 77 -16.58 -11.02 15.31
N VAL A 78 -17.67 -11.43 14.65
CA VAL A 78 -19.01 -10.89 14.91
C VAL A 78 -19.91 -12.01 15.41
N VAL A 79 -20.45 -11.82 16.62
CA VAL A 79 -21.37 -12.77 17.26
C VAL A 79 -22.77 -12.20 17.30
N THR A 80 -23.76 -13.05 17.05
CA THR A 80 -25.18 -12.73 17.16
C THR A 80 -25.82 -13.76 18.07
N VAL A 81 -26.54 -13.31 19.09
CA VAL A 81 -27.25 -14.17 20.05
C VAL A 81 -28.73 -14.21 19.69
N GLY A 82 -29.34 -15.40 19.77
CA GLY A 82 -30.78 -15.56 19.56
C GLY A 82 -31.59 -14.99 20.73
N VAL A 83 -32.80 -14.49 20.46
CA VAL A 83 -33.68 -13.92 21.51
C VAL A 83 -33.98 -14.97 22.59
N GLY A 84 -33.73 -14.62 23.86
CA GLY A 84 -34.02 -15.50 25.01
C GLY A 84 -33.08 -16.71 25.15
N ALA A 85 -31.90 -16.68 24.52
CA ALA A 85 -30.94 -17.77 24.60
C ALA A 85 -30.42 -17.96 26.05
N SER A 86 -30.40 -19.20 26.51
CA SER A 86 -29.76 -19.63 27.77
C SER A 86 -29.29 -21.08 27.62
N ILE A 87 -28.29 -21.50 28.39
CA ILE A 87 -27.83 -22.90 28.39
C ILE A 87 -28.55 -23.66 29.50
N PRO A 88 -29.41 -24.65 29.16
CA PRO A 88 -30.16 -25.40 30.16
C PRO A 88 -29.26 -26.43 30.90
N PRO A 89 -29.63 -26.86 32.12
CA PRO A 89 -28.79 -27.73 32.95
C PRO A 89 -28.49 -29.13 32.36
N ASP A 90 -29.31 -29.59 31.43
CA ASP A 90 -29.18 -30.87 30.74
C ASP A 90 -28.31 -30.79 29.47
N SER A 91 -27.80 -29.60 29.13
CA SER A 91 -26.94 -29.39 27.96
C SER A 91 -25.52 -29.95 28.14
N ASP A 92 -24.93 -30.43 27.05
CA ASP A 92 -23.53 -30.84 26.98
C ASP A 92 -22.54 -29.67 27.11
N ALA A 93 -23.02 -28.43 27.13
CA ALA A 93 -22.22 -27.25 27.45
C ALA A 93 -22.23 -26.87 28.93
N TYR A 94 -23.04 -27.54 29.77
CA TYR A 94 -23.35 -27.07 31.13
C TYR A 94 -22.56 -27.83 32.21
N GLY A 95 -21.84 -27.08 33.05
CA GLY A 95 -21.15 -27.62 34.22
C GLY A 95 -19.92 -28.47 33.88
N ARG A 96 -19.63 -29.46 34.72
CA ARG A 96 -18.41 -30.28 34.65
C ARG A 96 -18.70 -31.75 34.34
N ASP A 97 -17.75 -32.42 33.73
CA ASP A 97 -17.79 -33.84 33.42
C ASP A 97 -17.41 -34.71 34.65
N ALA A 98 -17.47 -36.04 34.48
CA ALA A 98 -17.14 -37.00 35.54
C ALA A 98 -15.66 -36.94 35.98
N SER A 99 -14.79 -36.31 35.20
CA SER A 99 -13.37 -36.08 35.49
C SER A 99 -13.12 -34.70 36.13
N ASN A 100 -14.19 -33.97 36.47
CA ASN A 100 -14.17 -32.63 37.04
C ASN A 100 -13.59 -31.53 36.11
N LEU A 101 -13.60 -31.79 34.79
CA LEU A 101 -13.25 -30.81 33.76
C LEU A 101 -14.52 -30.12 33.24
N ASN A 102 -14.38 -28.88 32.76
CA ASN A 102 -15.50 -28.14 32.18
C ASN A 102 -16.02 -28.86 30.93
N LYS A 103 -17.35 -29.04 30.82
CA LYS A 103 -17.98 -29.59 29.64
C LYS A 103 -18.03 -28.54 28.53
N TRP A 104 -17.68 -28.94 27.30
CA TRP A 104 -17.68 -28.07 26.14
C TRP A 104 -18.55 -28.67 25.03
N ALA A 105 -19.60 -27.96 24.62
CA ALA A 105 -20.29 -28.29 23.38
C ALA A 105 -19.48 -27.73 22.21
N THR A 106 -18.85 -28.61 21.43
CA THR A 106 -17.98 -28.22 20.32
C THR A 106 -18.63 -28.55 18.97
N SER A 107 -18.64 -27.59 18.04
CA SER A 107 -19.15 -27.80 16.68
C SER A 107 -18.23 -28.70 15.86
N ALA A 108 -18.76 -29.26 14.77
CA ALA A 108 -17.92 -29.75 13.68
C ALA A 108 -17.08 -28.61 13.09
N VAL A 109 -16.09 -28.94 12.26
CA VAL A 109 -15.31 -27.93 11.53
C VAL A 109 -16.26 -27.18 10.58
N LEU A 110 -16.36 -25.87 10.79
CA LEU A 110 -17.16 -24.98 9.98
C LEU A 110 -16.26 -24.36 8.90
N ALA A 111 -16.49 -24.74 7.65
CA ALA A 111 -15.96 -24.02 6.50
C ALA A 111 -16.86 -22.81 6.23
N TYR A 112 -16.39 -21.62 6.61
CA TYR A 112 -17.20 -20.39 6.59
C TYR A 112 -16.97 -19.52 5.33
N PHE A 113 -16.03 -19.91 4.47
CA PHE A 113 -15.88 -19.33 3.12
C PHE A 113 -15.29 -20.36 2.15
N SER A 114 -15.45 -20.10 0.86
CA SER A 114 -14.70 -20.75 -0.21
C SER A 114 -13.81 -19.69 -0.84
N GLU A 115 -12.54 -19.99 -1.08
CA GLU A 115 -11.57 -19.05 -1.70
C GLU A 115 -11.96 -18.63 -3.12
N GLY A 116 -12.88 -19.36 -3.76
CA GLY A 116 -13.23 -19.15 -5.16
C GLY A 116 -12.10 -19.59 -6.08
N GLY A 117 -12.17 -19.19 -7.35
CA GLY A 117 -11.13 -19.45 -8.35
C GLY A 117 -10.13 -18.31 -8.47
N THR A 118 -9.06 -18.52 -9.23
CA THR A 118 -8.05 -17.50 -9.55
C THR A 118 -8.42 -16.63 -10.77
N GLY A 119 -9.61 -16.85 -11.35
CA GLY A 119 -10.14 -16.06 -12.45
C GLY A 119 -10.91 -14.84 -11.94
N TYR A 120 -10.29 -13.66 -12.03
CA TYR A 120 -10.92 -12.39 -11.66
C TYR A 120 -11.52 -11.71 -12.88
N ALA A 121 -12.75 -11.20 -12.73
CA ALA A 121 -13.41 -10.40 -13.75
C ALA A 121 -13.12 -8.91 -13.59
N THR A 122 -13.41 -8.12 -14.62
CA THR A 122 -13.24 -6.66 -14.59
C THR A 122 -14.02 -5.99 -13.45
N ALA A 123 -15.16 -6.55 -13.05
CA ALA A 123 -15.96 -6.06 -11.94
C ALA A 123 -15.27 -6.26 -10.58
N ASP A 124 -14.51 -7.34 -10.41
CA ASP A 124 -13.75 -7.59 -9.18
C ASP A 124 -12.64 -6.55 -9.01
N TYR A 125 -11.94 -6.22 -10.10
CA TYR A 125 -10.94 -5.16 -10.11
C TYR A 125 -11.53 -3.80 -9.75
N ALA A 126 -12.70 -3.47 -10.31
CA ALA A 126 -13.38 -2.20 -10.04
C ALA A 126 -13.81 -2.09 -8.56
N SER A 127 -14.31 -3.20 -7.98
CA SER A 127 -14.65 -3.28 -6.56
C SER A 127 -13.43 -3.08 -5.67
N ALA A 128 -12.31 -3.76 -5.96
CA ALA A 128 -11.07 -3.62 -5.22
C ALA A 128 -10.54 -2.17 -5.26
N ILE A 129 -10.57 -1.54 -6.43
CA ILE A 129 -10.10 -0.17 -6.60
C ILE A 129 -11.00 0.85 -5.92
N SER A 130 -12.32 0.65 -5.96
CA SER A 130 -13.24 1.49 -5.19
C SER A 130 -12.97 1.41 -3.69
N ARG A 131 -12.59 0.24 -3.16
CA ARG A 131 -12.23 0.08 -1.74
C ARG A 131 -10.91 0.76 -1.42
N LEU A 132 -9.88 0.59 -2.26
CA LEU A 132 -8.59 1.27 -2.11
C LEU A 132 -8.70 2.80 -2.23
N LYS A 133 -9.64 3.31 -3.03
CA LYS A 133 -9.89 4.75 -3.14
C LYS A 133 -10.57 5.34 -1.90
N ARG A 134 -11.36 4.54 -1.18
CA ARG A 134 -12.20 4.97 -0.04
C ARG A 134 -11.66 4.54 1.31
N THR A 135 -10.49 3.91 1.34
CA THR A 135 -9.85 3.49 2.58
C THR A 135 -9.50 4.69 3.44
N GLU A 136 -9.57 4.52 4.76
CA GLU A 136 -9.14 5.52 5.75
C GLU A 136 -7.62 5.52 5.93
N TYR A 137 -6.96 4.43 5.52
CA TYR A 137 -5.51 4.29 5.62
C TYR A 137 -4.81 5.09 4.54
N ASP A 138 -3.81 5.89 4.93
CA ASP A 138 -2.95 6.58 3.98
C ASP A 138 -1.92 5.61 3.37
N TYR A 139 -1.73 5.69 2.06
CA TYR A 139 -0.72 4.91 1.35
C TYR A 139 0.05 5.79 0.38
N GLY A 140 1.37 5.59 0.33
CA GLY A 140 2.27 6.38 -0.50
C GLY A 140 2.49 5.83 -1.91
N TYR A 141 2.22 4.53 -2.13
CA TYR A 141 2.52 3.83 -3.37
C TYR A 141 1.44 2.80 -3.70
N ILE A 142 1.28 2.53 -5.00
CA ILE A 142 0.43 1.46 -5.51
C ILE A 142 1.33 0.43 -6.21
N ALA A 143 1.11 -0.85 -5.92
CA ALA A 143 1.84 -1.95 -6.54
C ALA A 143 0.89 -2.84 -7.33
N SER A 144 1.34 -3.34 -8.49
CA SER A 144 0.60 -4.32 -9.30
C SER A 144 0.67 -5.76 -8.76
N GLY A 145 1.57 -6.03 -7.81
CA GLY A 145 1.80 -7.38 -7.29
C GLY A 145 2.32 -8.37 -8.33
N GLY A 146 2.92 -7.91 -9.43
CA GLY A 146 3.38 -8.75 -10.52
C GLY A 146 2.27 -9.19 -11.49
N SER A 147 1.06 -8.63 -11.37
CA SER A 147 -0.04 -8.90 -12.30
C SER A 147 0.30 -8.44 -13.72
N GLN A 148 0.03 -9.30 -14.69
CA GLN A 148 0.21 -9.03 -16.12
C GLN A 148 -1.14 -8.71 -16.82
N SER A 149 -2.23 -8.62 -16.04
CA SER A 149 -3.56 -8.32 -16.56
C SER A 149 -3.66 -6.84 -16.97
N ILE A 150 -3.74 -6.57 -18.27
CA ILE A 150 -3.91 -5.23 -18.84
C ILE A 150 -5.11 -4.49 -18.22
N ALA A 151 -6.20 -5.22 -17.96
CA ALA A 151 -7.41 -4.66 -17.36
C ALA A 151 -7.16 -4.16 -15.92
N LEU A 152 -6.46 -4.95 -15.09
CA LEU A 152 -6.14 -4.54 -13.72
C LEU A 152 -5.14 -3.37 -13.72
N LEU A 153 -4.08 -3.47 -14.52
CA LEU A 153 -3.04 -2.44 -14.60
C LEU A 153 -3.62 -1.08 -15.03
N SER A 154 -4.54 -1.09 -15.99
CA SER A 154 -5.22 0.13 -16.46
C SER A 154 -6.07 0.78 -15.36
N GLN A 155 -6.80 -0.02 -14.58
CA GLN A 155 -7.60 0.53 -13.49
C GLN A 155 -6.71 1.01 -12.31
N LEU A 156 -5.60 0.33 -12.01
CA LEU A 156 -4.62 0.80 -11.01
C LEU A 156 -3.94 2.10 -11.44
N ALA A 157 -3.67 2.28 -12.74
CA ALA A 157 -3.18 3.54 -13.28
C ALA A 157 -4.20 4.68 -13.10
N GLN A 158 -5.50 4.39 -13.26
CA GLN A 158 -6.56 5.36 -12.95
C GLN A 158 -6.60 5.69 -11.45
N LEU A 159 -6.45 4.70 -10.57
CA LEU A 159 -6.36 4.93 -9.13
C LEU A 159 -5.18 5.86 -8.79
N ALA A 160 -4.01 5.62 -9.40
CA ALA A 160 -2.81 6.43 -9.23
C ALA A 160 -3.06 7.91 -9.56
N PHE A 161 -3.79 8.18 -10.65
CA PHE A 161 -4.20 9.51 -11.04
C PHE A 161 -5.19 10.12 -10.03
N ASP A 162 -6.24 9.38 -9.67
CA ASP A 162 -7.28 9.83 -8.77
C ASP A 162 -6.76 10.17 -7.36
N THR A 163 -5.72 9.48 -6.89
CA THR A 163 -5.17 9.64 -5.54
C THR A 163 -3.84 10.37 -5.49
N ASN A 164 -3.29 10.81 -6.65
CA ASN A 164 -1.97 11.43 -6.74
C ASN A 164 -0.87 10.56 -6.09
N ARG A 165 -0.87 9.25 -6.40
CA ARG A 165 0.08 8.27 -5.85
C ARG A 165 0.86 7.56 -6.95
N PRO A 166 2.20 7.40 -6.83
CA PRO A 166 2.96 6.64 -7.80
C PRO A 166 2.55 5.16 -7.82
N PHE A 167 2.28 4.66 -9.03
CA PHE A 167 1.99 3.28 -9.35
C PHE A 167 3.18 2.65 -10.07
N LYS A 168 3.74 1.59 -9.48
CA LYS A 168 4.86 0.85 -10.06
C LYS A 168 4.39 -0.56 -10.46
N TYR A 169 4.75 -0.97 -11.66
CA TYR A 169 4.37 -2.27 -12.21
C TYR A 169 5.47 -2.90 -13.05
N ASP A 170 5.34 -4.20 -13.25
CA ASP A 170 6.30 -5.01 -13.99
C ASP A 170 5.80 -5.32 -15.39
N VAL A 171 6.65 -5.06 -16.37
CA VAL A 171 6.56 -5.64 -17.71
C VAL A 171 7.08 -7.07 -17.63
N PRO A 172 6.44 -8.06 -18.27
CA PRO A 172 6.88 -9.45 -18.17
C PRO A 172 8.34 -9.62 -18.60
N GLY A 173 9.19 -10.08 -17.67
CA GLY A 173 10.64 -10.20 -17.85
C GLY A 173 11.07 -11.25 -18.88
N THR A 174 10.16 -12.11 -19.34
CA THR A 174 10.40 -13.10 -20.39
C THR A 174 10.31 -12.54 -21.80
N LEU A 175 9.77 -11.33 -21.97
CA LEU A 175 9.64 -10.68 -23.27
C LEU A 175 10.99 -10.12 -23.75
N THR A 176 11.20 -10.11 -25.06
CA THR A 176 12.26 -9.34 -25.71
C THR A 176 11.95 -7.83 -25.62
N PRO A 177 12.93 -6.94 -25.83
CA PRO A 177 12.71 -5.50 -25.80
C PRO A 177 11.56 -5.01 -26.70
N ASP A 178 11.50 -5.49 -27.94
CA ASP A 178 10.42 -5.13 -28.88
C ASP A 178 9.04 -5.61 -28.40
N ALA A 179 8.97 -6.84 -27.88
CA ALA A 179 7.73 -7.40 -27.36
C ALA A 179 7.29 -6.69 -26.07
N ALA A 180 8.24 -6.26 -25.23
CA ALA A 180 8.00 -5.45 -24.04
C ALA A 180 7.45 -4.06 -24.43
N ALA A 181 8.01 -3.42 -25.45
CA ALA A 181 7.51 -2.16 -26.01
C ALA A 181 6.10 -2.30 -26.60
N ALA A 182 5.83 -3.39 -27.32
CA ALA A 182 4.50 -3.69 -27.84
C ALA A 182 3.48 -3.96 -26.72
N TRP A 183 3.89 -4.62 -25.64
CA TRP A 183 3.03 -4.89 -24.49
C TRP A 183 2.66 -3.61 -23.74
N ILE A 184 3.63 -2.74 -23.44
CA ILE A 184 3.35 -1.48 -22.74
C ILE A 184 2.47 -0.53 -23.57
N ALA A 185 2.61 -0.58 -24.90
CA ALA A 185 1.77 0.19 -25.81
C ALA A 185 0.27 -0.17 -25.69
N GLN A 186 -0.07 -1.40 -25.29
CA GLN A 186 -1.45 -1.83 -25.06
C GLN A 186 -2.10 -1.12 -23.86
N LEU A 187 -1.31 -0.72 -22.87
CA LEU A 187 -1.80 0.04 -21.71
C LEU A 187 -2.09 1.51 -22.07
N ASN A 188 -1.44 2.04 -23.11
CA ASN A 188 -1.60 3.41 -23.61
C ASN A 188 -1.57 4.50 -22.52
N LEU A 189 -0.72 4.33 -21.50
CA LEU A 189 -0.63 5.27 -20.38
C LEU A 189 0.15 6.52 -20.78
N ASP A 190 -0.31 7.68 -20.30
CA ASP A 190 0.42 8.94 -20.33
C ASP A 190 0.32 9.61 -18.96
N SER A 191 1.21 9.20 -18.05
CA SER A 191 1.16 9.65 -16.66
C SER A 191 2.53 9.59 -16.00
N HIS A 192 2.90 10.66 -15.29
CA HIS A 192 4.11 10.68 -14.47
C HIS A 192 4.00 9.86 -13.19
N TYR A 193 2.79 9.44 -12.80
CA TYR A 193 2.59 8.54 -11.66
C TYR A 193 2.85 7.07 -12.01
N CYS A 194 2.84 6.67 -13.29
CA CYS A 194 2.98 5.28 -13.70
C CYS A 194 4.44 4.97 -14.06
N HIS A 195 5.03 3.96 -13.43
CA HIS A 195 6.44 3.56 -13.63
C HIS A 195 6.52 2.08 -13.99
N ALA A 196 7.06 1.79 -15.18
CA ALA A 196 7.20 0.44 -15.69
C ALA A 196 8.62 -0.08 -15.48
N PHE A 197 8.75 -1.32 -14.99
CA PHE A 197 10.02 -2.00 -14.80
C PHE A 197 10.07 -3.28 -15.63
N TRP A 198 11.17 -3.52 -16.32
CA TRP A 198 11.41 -4.76 -17.04
C TRP A 198 12.68 -5.42 -16.51
N ALA A 199 12.51 -6.59 -15.90
CA ALA A 199 13.58 -7.34 -15.28
C ALA A 199 13.70 -8.71 -15.97
N PRO A 200 14.56 -8.85 -17.00
CA PRO A 200 14.85 -10.13 -17.63
C PRO A 200 15.76 -10.99 -16.75
N LEU A 201 15.33 -11.23 -15.52
CA LEU A 201 16.09 -11.87 -14.46
C LEU A 201 15.29 -13.05 -13.88
N LYS A 202 15.97 -14.18 -13.67
CA LYS A 202 15.51 -15.27 -12.81
C LYS A 202 16.24 -15.19 -11.48
N SER A 203 15.56 -15.44 -10.37
CA SER A 203 16.15 -15.56 -9.04
C SER A 203 15.58 -16.76 -8.32
N ASP A 204 16.20 -17.16 -7.21
CA ASP A 204 15.63 -18.21 -6.36
C ASP A 204 14.23 -17.82 -5.88
N ASP A 205 13.34 -18.80 -5.78
CA ASP A 205 12.03 -18.61 -5.15
C ASP A 205 12.23 -18.25 -3.67
N PRO A 206 11.71 -17.11 -3.19
CA PRO A 206 11.85 -16.72 -1.79
C PRO A 206 11.25 -17.74 -0.80
N LEU A 207 10.29 -18.57 -1.23
CA LEU A 207 9.73 -19.63 -0.39
C LEU A 207 10.60 -20.89 -0.34
N GLY A 208 11.61 -21.00 -1.22
CA GLY A 208 12.45 -22.19 -1.35
C GLY A 208 11.70 -23.45 -1.82
N LEU A 209 10.43 -23.31 -2.22
CA LEU A 209 9.57 -24.40 -2.68
C LEU A 209 9.84 -24.75 -4.14
N ASN A 210 10.09 -23.73 -4.96
CA ASN A 210 10.38 -23.88 -6.39
C ASN A 210 11.86 -23.58 -6.70
N GLY A 211 12.28 -23.95 -7.91
CA GLY A 211 13.57 -23.52 -8.45
C GLY A 211 13.60 -22.02 -8.79
N LYS A 212 14.48 -21.63 -9.70
CA LYS A 212 14.58 -20.23 -10.13
C LYS A 212 13.38 -19.79 -10.96
N SER A 213 12.78 -18.65 -10.62
CA SER A 213 11.61 -18.08 -11.30
C SER A 213 11.85 -16.63 -11.74
N VAL A 214 11.09 -16.16 -12.73
CA VAL A 214 11.10 -14.76 -13.16
C VAL A 214 10.18 -13.97 -12.24
N ILE A 215 10.76 -13.10 -11.43
CA ILE A 215 10.03 -12.34 -10.40
C ILE A 215 10.15 -10.85 -10.72
N GLY A 216 9.00 -10.16 -10.82
CA GLY A 216 8.94 -8.71 -10.99
C GLY A 216 9.69 -7.93 -9.91
N THR A 217 10.17 -6.73 -10.22
CA THR A 217 11.04 -5.91 -9.36
C THR A 217 10.39 -4.60 -8.91
N SER A 218 9.18 -4.28 -9.41
CA SER A 218 8.48 -3.04 -9.08
C SER A 218 8.17 -2.91 -7.58
N THR A 219 7.72 -3.98 -6.93
CA THR A 219 7.45 -4.01 -5.48
C THR A 219 8.72 -3.85 -4.66
N PHE A 220 9.84 -4.41 -5.10
CA PHE A 220 11.15 -4.20 -4.49
C PHE A 220 11.59 -2.73 -4.61
N ASN A 221 11.36 -2.11 -5.77
CA ASN A 221 11.61 -0.67 -5.95
C ASN A 221 10.77 0.18 -4.98
N ILE A 222 9.48 -0.16 -4.80
CA ILE A 222 8.61 0.49 -3.80
C ILE A 222 9.18 0.30 -2.39
N ALA A 223 9.55 -0.91 -1.99
CA ALA A 223 10.07 -1.19 -0.66
C ALA A 223 11.33 -0.35 -0.35
N ARG A 224 12.27 -0.30 -1.30
CA ARG A 224 13.47 0.55 -1.19
C ARG A 224 13.11 2.05 -1.15
N ALA A 225 12.12 2.48 -1.93
CA ALA A 225 11.63 3.86 -1.89
C ALA A 225 11.00 4.19 -0.54
N CYS A 226 10.22 3.28 0.06
CA CYS A 226 9.68 3.45 1.42
C CYS A 226 10.79 3.55 2.46
N ALA A 227 11.81 2.67 2.40
CA ALA A 227 12.96 2.72 3.31
C ALA A 227 13.73 4.05 3.19
N ARG A 228 13.98 4.52 1.95
CA ARG A 228 14.55 5.84 1.68
C ARG A 228 13.67 6.96 2.25
N ASN A 229 12.36 6.87 2.04
CA ASN A 229 11.40 7.90 2.47
C ASN A 229 11.25 8.00 3.98
N ALA A 230 11.55 6.93 4.72
CA ALA A 230 11.60 6.95 6.18
C ALA A 230 12.79 7.75 6.74
N GLN A 231 13.83 7.98 5.94
CA GLN A 231 15.02 8.74 6.35
C GLN A 231 14.82 10.23 6.03
N THR A 232 14.05 10.94 6.85
CA THR A 232 13.83 12.38 6.69
C THR A 232 14.93 13.20 7.35
N ASN A 233 15.30 14.33 6.74
CA ASN A 233 16.15 15.33 7.39
C ASN A 233 15.39 16.06 8.53
N ALA A 234 16.08 16.96 9.24
CA ALA A 234 15.51 17.76 10.33
C ALA A 234 14.31 18.65 9.93
N LYS A 235 14.05 18.81 8.63
CA LYS A 235 12.96 19.60 8.06
C LYS A 235 11.79 18.72 7.58
N GLY A 236 11.87 17.40 7.79
CA GLY A 236 10.84 16.45 7.34
C GLY A 236 10.95 16.03 5.88
N PHE A 237 12.01 16.42 5.17
CA PHE A 237 12.21 16.05 3.76
C PHE A 237 13.03 14.76 3.64
N ALA A 238 12.47 13.76 2.97
CA ALA A 238 13.19 12.56 2.56
C ALA A 238 14.08 12.83 1.32
N PRO A 239 15.16 12.07 1.08
CA PRO A 239 16.04 12.23 -0.07
C PRO A 239 15.43 11.71 -1.39
N LYS A 240 14.20 12.16 -1.74
CA LYS A 240 13.46 11.72 -2.95
C LYS A 240 14.07 12.17 -4.27
N ASN A 241 14.95 13.18 -4.23
CA ASN A 241 15.80 13.59 -5.35
C ASN A 241 16.81 12.49 -5.74
N PHE A 242 17.10 11.54 -4.86
CA PHE A 242 17.88 10.33 -5.18
C PHE A 242 16.94 9.19 -5.58
N PRO A 243 16.78 8.88 -6.88
CA PRO A 243 15.92 7.79 -7.31
C PRO A 243 16.45 6.43 -6.83
N ILE A 244 15.56 5.44 -6.73
CA ILE A 244 15.93 4.04 -6.50
C ILE A 244 16.45 3.44 -7.82
N ALA A 245 17.67 3.83 -8.19
CA ALA A 245 18.36 3.39 -9.40
C ALA A 245 19.89 3.48 -9.26
N GLY A 246 20.60 2.78 -10.14
CA GLY A 246 22.05 2.76 -10.19
C GLY A 246 22.71 2.00 -9.04
N LYS A 247 24.03 2.20 -8.91
CA LYS A 247 24.93 1.43 -8.02
C LYS A 247 24.51 1.41 -6.54
N GLU A 248 23.92 2.50 -6.06
CA GLU A 248 23.52 2.67 -4.66
C GLU A 248 22.31 1.81 -4.28
N TRP A 249 21.54 1.33 -5.26
CA TRP A 249 20.33 0.54 -5.05
C TRP A 249 20.39 -0.81 -5.80
N PRO A 250 21.33 -1.70 -5.44
CA PRO A 250 21.40 -3.02 -6.06
C PRO A 250 20.22 -3.90 -5.67
N LEU A 251 19.87 -4.83 -6.55
CA LEU A 251 19.02 -5.96 -6.20
C LEU A 251 19.80 -6.88 -5.25
N ASP A 252 19.14 -7.27 -4.15
CA ASP A 252 19.69 -8.14 -3.09
C ASP A 252 19.09 -9.54 -3.12
N ARG A 253 18.70 -10.02 -4.30
CA ARG A 253 18.20 -11.39 -4.48
C ARG A 253 19.34 -12.39 -4.60
N THR A 254 19.09 -13.61 -4.17
CA THR A 254 20.04 -14.72 -4.32
C THR A 254 19.88 -15.39 -5.68
N GLY A 255 21.01 -15.92 -6.18
CA GLY A 255 21.01 -16.78 -7.35
C GLY A 255 20.49 -16.14 -8.64
N ILE A 256 20.73 -14.83 -8.83
CA ILE A 256 20.25 -14.09 -10.00
C ILE A 256 20.91 -14.60 -11.29
N ILE A 257 20.11 -14.89 -12.30
CA ILE A 257 20.52 -15.21 -13.67
C ILE A 257 19.81 -14.24 -14.62
N GLN A 258 20.59 -13.51 -15.42
CA GLN A 258 20.04 -12.69 -16.49
C GLN A 258 19.70 -13.58 -17.69
N ILE A 259 18.42 -13.57 -18.09
CA ILE A 259 17.92 -14.38 -19.21
C ILE A 259 17.95 -13.64 -20.54
N TYR A 260 18.09 -12.31 -20.51
CA TYR A 260 18.29 -11.48 -21.69
C TYR A 260 19.23 -10.32 -21.38
N THR A 261 20.20 -10.10 -22.24
CA THR A 261 21.12 -8.94 -22.17
C THR A 261 20.88 -8.09 -23.40
N PRO A 262 20.32 -6.88 -23.25
CA PRO A 262 20.19 -5.97 -24.37
C PRO A 262 21.55 -5.58 -24.95
N ASP A 263 21.60 -5.35 -26.25
CA ASP A 263 22.80 -4.84 -26.91
C ASP A 263 23.09 -3.40 -26.42
N GLU A 264 24.16 -3.24 -25.64
CA GLU A 264 24.60 -1.95 -25.09
C GLU A 264 25.11 -0.98 -26.17
N THR A 265 25.52 -1.50 -27.34
CA THR A 265 25.90 -0.70 -28.51
C THR A 265 24.76 -0.49 -29.49
N GLY A 266 23.65 -1.19 -29.27
CA GLY A 266 22.47 -1.23 -30.12
C GLY A 266 21.39 -0.24 -29.73
N GLN A 267 20.30 -0.29 -30.48
CA GLN A 267 19.15 0.60 -30.35
C GLN A 267 18.18 0.14 -29.23
N GLU A 268 18.31 -1.08 -28.71
CA GLU A 268 17.33 -1.69 -27.78
C GLU A 268 17.14 -0.93 -26.46
N LEU A 269 18.22 -0.47 -25.82
CA LEU A 269 18.11 0.33 -24.59
C LEU A 269 17.45 1.70 -24.87
N SER A 270 17.70 2.26 -26.05
CA SER A 270 17.07 3.51 -26.51
C SER A 270 15.58 3.30 -26.82
N ASP A 271 15.22 2.14 -27.37
CA ASP A 271 13.83 1.77 -27.66
C ASP A 271 13.04 1.52 -26.38
N LEU A 272 13.62 0.82 -25.40
CA LEU A 272 13.04 0.67 -24.07
C LEU A 272 12.83 2.03 -23.39
N ALA A 273 13.81 2.93 -23.47
CA ALA A 273 13.68 4.29 -22.92
C ALA A 273 12.62 5.12 -23.65
N THR A 274 12.46 4.93 -24.97
CA THR A 274 11.41 5.56 -25.78
C THR A 274 10.03 5.04 -25.37
N ALA A 275 9.92 3.73 -25.14
CA ALA A 275 8.73 3.05 -24.61
C ALA A 275 8.46 3.32 -23.12
N LYS A 276 9.33 4.09 -22.44
CA LYS A 276 9.23 4.43 -21.00
C LYS A 276 9.31 3.21 -20.08
N ILE A 277 10.13 2.24 -20.44
CA ILE A 277 10.40 1.04 -19.66
C ILE A 277 11.76 1.19 -18.99
N ASN A 278 11.82 0.95 -17.67
CA ASN A 278 13.05 0.96 -16.90
C ASN A 278 13.67 -0.44 -16.83
N PRO A 279 14.82 -0.70 -17.46
CA PRO A 279 15.46 -2.00 -17.39
C PRO A 279 16.07 -2.27 -16.01
N VAL A 280 16.11 -3.54 -15.63
CA VAL A 280 16.86 -4.02 -14.47
C VAL A 280 17.90 -5.03 -14.94
N LEU A 281 19.16 -4.60 -14.99
CA LEU A 281 20.23 -5.34 -15.67
C LEU A 281 21.49 -5.37 -14.81
N PHE A 282 22.37 -6.32 -15.14
CA PHE A 282 23.74 -6.31 -14.64
C PHE A 282 24.50 -5.12 -15.22
N GLN A 283 25.23 -4.40 -14.37
CA GLN A 283 26.09 -3.28 -14.76
C GLN A 283 27.43 -3.39 -14.05
N VAL A 284 28.51 -3.07 -14.75
CA VAL A 284 29.87 -3.08 -14.22
C VAL A 284 30.28 -1.66 -13.84
N TYR A 285 30.62 -1.47 -12.56
CA TYR A 285 31.14 -0.21 -12.04
C TYR A 285 32.62 -0.36 -11.67
N ASN A 286 33.30 0.76 -11.38
CA ASN A 286 34.70 0.75 -10.93
C ASN A 286 34.97 -0.17 -9.70
N GLY A 287 33.95 -0.47 -8.91
CA GLY A 287 34.04 -1.33 -7.71
C GLY A 287 33.40 -2.72 -7.86
N GLY A 288 33.16 -3.18 -9.09
CA GLY A 288 32.56 -4.48 -9.38
C GLY A 288 31.15 -4.40 -9.97
N GLY A 289 30.65 -5.56 -10.40
CA GLY A 289 29.36 -5.69 -11.07
C GLY A 289 28.19 -5.90 -10.12
N ARG A 290 27.03 -5.30 -10.45
CA ARG A 290 25.80 -5.38 -9.66
C ARG A 290 24.58 -5.37 -10.57
N TYR A 291 23.51 -6.07 -10.16
CA TYR A 291 22.19 -5.93 -10.78
C TYR A 291 21.48 -4.70 -10.22
N VAL A 292 21.07 -3.78 -11.09
CA VAL A 292 20.49 -2.49 -10.69
C VAL A 292 19.32 -2.12 -11.60
N PHE A 293 18.46 -1.22 -11.13
CA PHE A 293 17.60 -0.45 -12.03
C PHE A 293 18.51 0.51 -12.80
N THR A 294 18.61 0.36 -14.12
CA THR A 294 19.53 1.15 -14.95
C THR A 294 18.97 2.52 -15.31
N ASP A 295 17.66 2.71 -15.11
CA ASP A 295 16.94 3.91 -15.48
C ASP A 295 15.85 4.29 -14.46
N SER A 296 15.31 5.51 -14.58
CA SER A 296 14.32 6.10 -13.67
C SER A 296 13.30 7.00 -14.38
N LEU A 297 12.73 6.51 -15.46
CA LEU A 297 11.67 7.12 -16.25
C LEU A 297 10.26 6.81 -15.74
N THR A 298 9.34 7.76 -15.96
CA THR A 298 7.90 7.58 -15.84
C THR A 298 7.27 7.31 -17.21
N ASN A 299 6.02 6.86 -17.25
CA ASN A 299 5.25 6.69 -18.48
C ASN A 299 4.69 8.01 -19.04
N ALA A 300 5.17 9.18 -18.60
CA ALA A 300 4.78 10.45 -19.21
C ALA A 300 5.33 10.54 -20.65
N LYS A 301 4.46 10.82 -21.63
CA LYS A 301 4.78 10.96 -23.05
C LYS A 301 5.41 12.32 -23.35
N THR A 302 6.50 12.63 -22.66
CA THR A 302 7.25 13.88 -22.80
C THR A 302 8.74 13.63 -22.96
N ALA A 303 9.37 14.37 -23.86
CA ALA A 303 10.82 14.35 -24.06
C ALA A 303 11.53 15.42 -23.21
N VAL A 304 10.89 16.58 -23.02
CA VAL A 304 11.52 17.77 -22.43
C VAL A 304 11.06 18.05 -21.00
N SER A 305 9.83 17.66 -20.62
CA SER A 305 9.33 17.95 -19.28
C SER A 305 10.02 17.06 -18.24
N MET A 306 10.25 17.63 -17.06
CA MET A 306 10.80 16.92 -15.91
C MET A 306 9.86 15.82 -15.38
N LYS A 307 8.58 15.86 -15.77
CA LYS A 307 7.58 14.80 -15.49
C LYS A 307 8.03 13.41 -15.95
N LYS A 308 8.97 13.33 -16.90
CA LYS A 308 9.56 12.07 -17.35
C LYS A 308 10.39 11.34 -16.28
N LEU A 309 10.76 11.99 -15.19
CA LEU A 309 11.66 11.43 -14.16
C LEU A 309 10.88 10.97 -12.92
N ILE A 310 11.19 9.77 -12.43
CA ILE A 310 10.54 9.18 -11.25
C ILE A 310 10.74 10.05 -9.99
N SER A 311 11.97 10.53 -9.76
CA SER A 311 12.29 11.39 -8.61
C SER A 311 11.41 12.64 -8.58
N VAL A 312 11.21 13.27 -9.74
CA VAL A 312 10.35 14.45 -9.91
C VAL A 312 8.89 14.10 -9.63
N ALA A 313 8.39 12.97 -10.14
CA ALA A 313 7.02 12.54 -9.87
C ALA A 313 6.77 12.26 -8.39
N GLU A 314 7.70 11.60 -7.70
CA GLU A 314 7.59 11.30 -6.27
C GLU A 314 7.66 12.56 -5.40
N MET A 315 8.57 13.50 -5.72
CA MET A 315 8.64 14.80 -5.05
C MET A 315 7.38 15.64 -5.30
N SER A 316 6.86 15.64 -6.54
CA SER A 316 5.61 16.34 -6.91
C SER A 316 4.41 15.80 -6.15
N ALA A 317 4.21 14.48 -6.13
CA ALA A 317 3.12 13.86 -5.37
C ALA A 317 3.15 14.27 -3.89
N THR A 318 4.35 14.35 -3.31
CA THR A 318 4.52 14.72 -1.89
C THR A 318 4.20 16.19 -1.64
N MET A 319 4.69 17.06 -2.52
CA MET A 319 4.46 18.50 -2.44
C MET A 319 2.96 18.81 -2.53
N ASP A 320 2.28 18.23 -3.51
CA ASP A 320 0.83 18.41 -3.70
C ASP A 320 0.03 17.91 -2.49
N ASP A 321 0.42 16.77 -1.91
CA ASP A 321 -0.24 16.20 -0.74
C ASP A 321 -0.07 17.08 0.49
N TRP A 322 1.15 17.56 0.77
CA TRP A 322 1.41 18.48 1.88
C TRP A 322 0.63 19.79 1.74
N ILE A 323 0.62 20.40 0.54
CA ILE A 323 -0.13 21.64 0.28
C ILE A 323 -1.63 21.42 0.42
N THR A 324 -2.15 20.31 -0.10
CA THR A 324 -3.59 20.00 -0.04
C THR A 324 -4.04 19.68 1.38
N ARG A 325 -3.24 18.93 2.15
CA ARG A 325 -3.53 18.63 3.57
C ARG A 325 -3.54 19.89 4.41
N PHE A 326 -2.52 20.74 4.27
CA PHE A 326 -2.50 22.00 4.99
C PHE A 326 -3.66 22.92 4.55
N GLY A 327 -4.03 22.89 3.27
CA GLY A 327 -5.23 23.54 2.77
C GLY A 327 -6.49 23.09 3.52
N LYS A 328 -6.67 21.78 3.76
CA LYS A 328 -7.79 21.24 4.54
C LYS A 328 -7.78 21.71 6.00
N GLU A 329 -6.61 21.82 6.63
CA GLU A 329 -6.47 22.37 7.99
C GLU A 329 -6.87 23.85 8.07
N ALA A 330 -6.72 24.59 6.98
CA ALA A 330 -7.03 26.03 6.91
C ALA A 330 -8.46 26.35 6.44
N ILE A 331 -9.25 25.33 6.04
CA ILE A 331 -10.68 25.48 5.69
C ILE A 331 -11.49 25.82 6.97
N GLN A 332 -12.62 26.52 6.80
CA GLN A 332 -13.49 27.07 7.87
C GLN A 332 -12.89 28.20 8.72
N LEU A 333 -11.68 28.68 8.42
CA LEU A 333 -11.15 29.89 9.04
C LEU A 333 -11.60 31.14 8.28
N PRO A 334 -11.59 32.33 8.91
CA PRO A 334 -11.78 33.59 8.20
C PRO A 334 -10.77 33.71 7.05
N ILE A 335 -11.21 34.13 5.87
CA ILE A 335 -10.40 34.10 4.64
C ILE A 335 -9.03 34.75 4.79
N GLU A 336 -8.93 35.90 5.44
CA GLU A 336 -7.64 36.59 5.64
C GLU A 336 -6.68 35.77 6.51
N VAL A 337 -7.21 35.02 7.49
CA VAL A 337 -6.42 34.10 8.33
C VAL A 337 -5.95 32.91 7.49
N THR A 338 -6.82 32.34 6.65
CA THR A 338 -6.45 31.27 5.71
C THR A 338 -5.35 31.73 4.75
N ILE A 339 -5.51 32.89 4.12
CA ILE A 339 -4.52 33.46 3.19
C ILE A 339 -3.18 33.65 3.91
N LYS A 340 -3.17 34.24 5.11
CA LYS A 340 -1.93 34.42 5.88
C LYS A 340 -1.27 33.07 6.21
N LYS A 341 -2.02 32.11 6.76
CA LYS A 341 -1.50 30.79 7.13
C LYS A 341 -0.93 30.04 5.92
N MET A 342 -1.65 30.05 4.80
CA MET A 342 -1.19 29.41 3.55
C MET A 342 0.09 30.06 3.01
N ASN A 343 0.19 31.39 3.04
CA ASN A 343 1.42 32.08 2.64
C ASN A 343 2.61 31.71 3.55
N ASP A 344 2.41 31.74 4.88
CA ASP A 344 3.46 31.39 5.85
C ASP A 344 3.93 29.93 5.66
N PHE A 345 2.99 29.01 5.45
CA PHE A 345 3.28 27.60 5.18
C PHE A 345 4.04 27.40 3.86
N LEU A 346 3.54 27.94 2.74
CA LEU A 346 4.18 27.78 1.43
C LEU A 346 5.57 28.40 1.39
N LYS A 347 5.76 29.56 2.02
CA LYS A 347 7.07 30.18 2.17
C LYS A 347 8.05 29.21 2.83
N LYS A 348 7.69 28.72 4.01
CA LYS A 348 8.54 27.82 4.79
C LYS A 348 8.81 26.52 4.04
N LEU A 349 7.78 25.93 3.44
CA LEU A 349 7.86 24.69 2.70
C LEU A 349 8.84 24.78 1.53
N PHE A 350 8.77 25.86 0.72
CA PHE A 350 9.67 26.00 -0.42
C PHE A 350 11.11 26.37 -0.03
N GLU A 351 11.30 27.18 1.01
CA GLU A 351 12.63 27.43 1.58
C GLU A 351 13.28 26.13 2.07
N ASP A 352 12.51 25.28 2.77
CA ASP A 352 12.98 23.99 3.26
C ASP A 352 13.21 22.99 2.12
N ALA A 353 12.35 22.95 1.11
CA ALA A 353 12.52 22.11 -0.08
C ALA A 353 13.80 22.48 -0.86
N GLN A 354 14.07 23.78 -1.04
CA GLN A 354 15.26 24.24 -1.73
C GLN A 354 16.52 23.87 -0.94
N SER A 355 16.54 24.11 0.37
CA SER A 355 17.68 23.74 1.22
C SER A 355 17.90 22.22 1.32
N SER A 356 16.85 21.42 1.06
CA SER A 356 16.90 19.96 1.03
C SER A 356 17.30 19.41 -0.35
N GLY A 357 17.55 20.28 -1.33
CA GLY A 357 17.95 19.89 -2.69
C GLY A 357 16.82 19.31 -3.54
N TRP A 358 15.56 19.48 -3.16
CA TRP A 358 14.43 19.02 -3.98
C TRP A 358 14.19 19.95 -5.18
N ILE A 359 14.29 21.26 -4.94
CA ILE A 359 14.05 22.30 -5.93
C ILE A 359 15.27 23.21 -6.08
N ILE A 360 15.47 23.72 -7.29
CA ILE A 360 16.62 24.55 -7.67
C ILE A 360 16.16 25.83 -8.37
N PRO A 361 16.93 26.93 -8.29
CA PRO A 361 16.67 28.13 -9.08
C PRO A 361 16.50 27.86 -10.58
N SER A 362 15.57 28.55 -11.24
CA SER A 362 15.35 28.46 -12.69
C SER A 362 15.25 29.82 -13.36
N VAL A 363 15.74 29.91 -14.60
CA VAL A 363 15.50 31.06 -15.48
C VAL A 363 14.02 31.28 -15.77
N ASP A 364 13.24 30.19 -15.93
CA ASP A 364 11.80 30.23 -16.17
C ASP A 364 11.02 30.86 -15.00
N LEU A 365 11.63 30.86 -13.81
CA LEU A 365 11.09 31.43 -12.59
C LEU A 365 11.85 32.70 -12.18
N ALA A 366 12.50 33.39 -13.11
CA ALA A 366 13.27 34.61 -12.88
C ALA A 366 14.32 34.47 -11.76
N GLY A 367 15.01 33.33 -11.71
CA GLY A 367 16.04 33.03 -10.72
C GLY A 367 15.53 32.45 -9.39
N ALA A 368 14.21 32.32 -9.21
CA ALA A 368 13.64 31.64 -8.03
C ALA A 368 13.54 30.12 -8.23
N ALA A 369 13.54 29.36 -7.13
CA ALA A 369 13.28 27.91 -7.17
C ALA A 369 11.78 27.58 -7.18
N ALA A 370 10.97 28.45 -6.57
CA ALA A 370 9.52 28.36 -6.56
C ALA A 370 8.88 29.75 -6.58
N LYS A 371 7.65 29.83 -7.09
CA LYS A 371 6.75 30.98 -7.00
C LYS A 371 5.37 30.49 -6.58
N TYR A 372 4.65 31.29 -5.81
CA TYR A 372 3.27 30.98 -5.45
C TYR A 372 2.45 32.26 -5.25
N LEU A 373 1.14 32.09 -5.31
CA LEU A 373 0.14 33.11 -5.07
C LEU A 373 -1.00 32.48 -4.28
N VAL A 374 -1.38 33.13 -3.20
CA VAL A 374 -2.55 32.78 -2.38
C VAL A 374 -3.44 34.00 -2.29
N GLN A 375 -4.65 33.90 -2.82
CA GLN A 375 -5.57 35.03 -2.88
C GLN A 375 -7.03 34.58 -2.88
N ARG A 376 -7.94 35.51 -2.65
CA ARG A 376 -9.38 35.27 -2.86
C ARG A 376 -9.64 34.86 -4.29
N SER A 377 -10.61 33.96 -4.49
CA SER A 377 -11.12 33.68 -5.83
C SER A 377 -11.78 34.94 -6.40
N GLU A 378 -11.43 35.32 -7.62
CA GLU A 378 -12.12 36.43 -8.31
C GLU A 378 -13.59 36.09 -8.61
N ILE A 379 -13.89 34.80 -8.81
CA ILE A 379 -15.23 34.30 -9.15
C ILE A 379 -16.08 34.14 -7.88
N LYS A 380 -15.46 33.71 -6.78
CA LYS A 380 -16.13 33.40 -5.50
C LYS A 380 -15.37 34.02 -4.31
N PRO A 381 -15.31 35.35 -4.20
CA PRO A 381 -14.43 36.04 -3.24
C PRO A 381 -14.87 35.92 -1.78
N ALA A 382 -16.11 35.53 -1.53
CA ALA A 382 -16.69 35.44 -0.19
C ALA A 382 -16.37 34.14 0.56
N ASP A 383 -16.06 33.06 -0.17
CA ASP A 383 -15.96 31.70 0.40
C ASP A 383 -14.85 30.84 -0.22
N ASN A 384 -14.08 31.35 -1.19
CA ASN A 384 -13.04 30.59 -1.88
C ASN A 384 -11.67 31.31 -1.88
N VAL A 385 -10.63 30.55 -1.57
CA VAL A 385 -9.22 30.96 -1.66
C VAL A 385 -8.53 30.09 -2.71
N VAL A 386 -7.87 30.74 -3.67
CA VAL A 386 -7.12 30.10 -4.73
C VAL A 386 -5.64 30.08 -4.37
N VAL A 387 -5.04 28.90 -4.48
CA VAL A 387 -3.61 28.68 -4.29
C VAL A 387 -3.03 28.20 -5.60
N THR A 388 -2.07 28.94 -6.15
CA THR A 388 -1.31 28.55 -7.34
C THR A 388 0.17 28.57 -7.02
N TYR A 389 0.92 27.57 -7.47
CA TYR A 389 2.36 27.53 -7.32
C TYR A 389 3.05 26.96 -8.56
N SER A 390 4.33 27.26 -8.69
CA SER A 390 5.21 26.77 -9.74
C SER A 390 6.58 26.52 -9.14
N LEU A 391 7.20 25.39 -9.51
CA LEU A 391 8.42 24.88 -8.90
C LEU A 391 9.38 24.43 -10.00
N ARG A 392 10.69 24.48 -9.73
CA ARG A 392 11.70 23.79 -10.53
C ARG A 392 12.39 22.73 -9.70
N TYR A 393 12.18 21.46 -10.02
CA TYR A 393 12.89 20.35 -9.40
C TYR A 393 14.34 20.23 -9.92
N ASP A 394 15.23 19.61 -9.15
CA ASP A 394 16.64 19.38 -9.53
C ASP A 394 16.78 18.42 -10.72
N GLY A 395 16.01 17.32 -10.71
CA GLY A 395 16.03 16.29 -11.75
C GLY A 395 16.93 15.11 -11.38
N THR A 396 17.44 14.41 -12.39
CA THR A 396 18.27 13.20 -12.21
C THR A 396 19.15 13.00 -13.44
N THR A 397 20.45 12.77 -13.21
CA THR A 397 21.40 12.40 -14.26
C THR A 397 21.12 10.99 -14.77
N ARG A 398 20.82 10.86 -16.06
CA ARG A 398 20.55 9.57 -16.73
C ARG A 398 21.60 9.18 -17.76
N GLN A 399 22.37 10.14 -18.26
CA GLN A 399 23.38 9.94 -19.30
C GLN A 399 24.58 10.83 -18.99
N ILE A 400 25.78 10.29 -19.22
CA ILE A 400 27.05 11.02 -19.16
C ILE A 400 27.76 10.78 -20.48
N THR A 401 28.07 11.85 -21.21
CA THR A 401 28.85 11.78 -22.45
C THR A 401 30.31 12.13 -22.13
N VAL A 402 31.22 11.22 -22.43
CA VAL A 402 32.66 11.42 -22.23
C VAL A 402 33.35 11.54 -23.58
N THR A 403 34.18 12.56 -23.75
CA THR A 403 34.98 12.76 -24.97
C THR A 403 36.45 12.83 -24.59
N GLN A 404 37.27 11.96 -25.19
CA GLN A 404 38.73 11.97 -25.03
C GLN A 404 39.37 12.48 -26.32
N THR A 405 40.26 13.46 -26.21
CA THR A 405 41.09 13.92 -27.33
C THR A 405 42.55 13.56 -27.03
N LEU A 406 43.19 12.86 -27.96
CA LEU A 406 44.62 12.55 -27.90
C LEU A 406 45.35 13.48 -28.89
N SER A 407 46.09 14.45 -28.37
CA SER A 407 46.98 15.29 -29.19
C SER A 407 48.30 14.57 -29.45
N ARG A 408 48.89 14.82 -30.64
CA ARG A 408 50.22 14.30 -31.00
C ARG A 408 51.34 14.90 -30.18
#